data_AF-A0A0E3YTF9-F1
#
_entry.id   AF-A0A0E3YTF9-F1
#
_cell.length_a   1.000
_cell.length_b   1.000
_cell.length_c   1.000
_cell.angle_alpha   90.00
_cell.angle_beta   90.00
_cell.angle_gamma   90.00
#
_symmetry.space_group_name_H-M   'P 1'
#
loop_
_entity.id
_entity.type
_entity.pdbx_description
1 polymer ?
#
loop_
_entity_poly.entity_id
_entity_poly.type
_entity_poly.pdbx_seq_one_letter_code
_entity_poly.pdbx_strand_id
1 'polypeptide(L)'
;MSFIIIHWIPLIIGLCFGLIPPRALIKGEVRYLMFEDLWEKALRPPPDDPRRRRWWKMPLVWIDPVRGFATAYYLVQAFPKPPRGSGLTIYPVITALAVSSLICLAVQMSGRKNMGETISPTGFLSGMLLLILPYNVSIPVLIVAACTVIAVRSYAAGYVAAALVCLIFGFLYMGVSLSLITPMGLIILPLFNDWKSGTRMVVPVRC
;
A
#
# COMPACT_ATOMS: atom_id res chain seq x y z
N MET A 1 16.86 31.58 5.09
CA MET A 1 16.81 30.22 4.49
C MET A 1 16.42 29.25 5.58
N SER A 2 15.22 28.67 5.53
CA SER A 2 14.84 27.60 6.46
C SER A 2 15.42 26.30 5.92
N PHE A 3 16.34 25.68 6.65
CA PHE A 3 16.86 24.38 6.32
C PHE A 3 15.75 23.34 6.45
N ILE A 4 15.55 22.52 5.41
CA ILE A 4 14.66 21.37 5.48
C ILE A 4 15.35 20.32 6.36
N ILE A 5 14.83 20.10 7.56
CA ILE A 5 15.35 19.09 8.49
C ILE A 5 14.71 17.76 8.12
N ILE A 6 15.47 16.88 7.47
CA ILE A 6 15.06 15.49 7.26
C ILE A 6 15.40 14.70 8.53
N HIS A 7 14.41 14.01 9.09
CA HIS A 7 14.65 13.12 10.23
C HIS A 7 15.20 11.78 9.73
N TRP A 8 16.52 11.63 9.78
CA TRP A 8 17.22 10.45 9.24
C TRP A 8 16.84 9.13 9.92
N ILE A 9 16.59 9.13 11.23
CA ILE A 9 16.22 7.92 11.98
C ILE A 9 14.92 7.30 11.44
N PRO A 10 13.78 8.02 11.41
CA PRO A 10 12.55 7.48 10.83
C PRO A 10 12.70 7.19 9.33
N LEU A 11 13.51 7.95 8.58
CA LEU A 11 13.77 7.62 7.16
C LEU A 11 14.39 6.23 7.02
N ILE A 12 15.47 5.96 7.76
CA ILE A 12 16.18 4.69 7.71
C ILE A 12 15.27 3.55 8.16
N ILE A 13 14.52 3.73 9.25
CA ILE A 13 13.58 2.70 9.74
C ILE A 13 12.50 2.41 8.70
N GLY A 14 11.90 3.44 8.11
CA GLY A 14 10.89 3.30 7.05
C GLY A 14 11.43 2.57 5.83
N LEU A 15 12.61 2.97 5.36
CA LEU A 15 13.28 2.30 4.24
C LEU A 15 13.62 0.84 4.57
N CYS A 16 14.12 0.53 5.77
CA CYS A 16 14.38 -0.84 6.19
C CYS A 16 13.11 -1.70 6.11
N PHE A 17 11.97 -1.24 6.66
CA PHE A 17 10.72 -2.00 6.55
C PHE A 17 10.24 -2.13 5.10
N GLY A 18 10.35 -1.06 4.31
CA GLY A 18 9.84 -1.01 2.94
C GLY A 18 10.64 -1.85 1.95
N LEU A 19 11.97 -1.87 2.11
CA LEU A 19 12.92 -2.53 1.20
C LEU A 19 13.13 -4.01 1.53
N ILE A 20 12.92 -4.43 2.79
CA ILE A 20 12.99 -5.83 3.16
C ILE A 20 11.77 -6.55 2.60
N PRO A 21 11.93 -7.50 1.66
CA PRO A 21 10.77 -8.19 1.09
C PRO A 21 10.10 -9.07 2.16
N PRO A 22 8.76 -9.24 2.14
CA PRO A 22 8.02 -9.99 3.16
C PRO A 22 8.57 -11.40 3.40
N ARG A 23 9.06 -12.05 2.33
CA ARG A 23 9.67 -13.38 2.38
C ARG A 23 10.91 -13.46 3.27
N ALA A 24 11.71 -12.39 3.35
CA ALA A 24 12.92 -12.39 4.16
C ALA A 24 12.57 -12.41 5.66
N LEU A 25 11.39 -11.92 6.03
CA LEU A 25 10.89 -11.92 7.40
C LEU A 25 10.30 -13.28 7.81
N ILE A 26 10.18 -14.23 6.88
CA ILE A 26 9.39 -15.44 7.08
C ILE A 26 10.17 -16.67 6.64
N LYS A 27 10.57 -17.47 7.63
CA LYS A 27 11.12 -18.81 7.39
C LYS A 27 9.97 -19.78 7.03
N GLY A 28 9.95 -20.27 5.79
CA GLY A 28 9.05 -21.35 5.36
C GLY A 28 8.51 -21.18 3.93
N GLU A 29 7.71 -22.15 3.48
CA GLU A 29 7.02 -22.09 2.19
C GLU A 29 5.91 -21.02 2.22
N VAL A 30 6.07 -19.99 1.39
CA VAL A 30 5.08 -18.93 1.17
C VAL A 30 4.36 -19.22 -0.14
N ARG A 31 3.03 -19.40 -0.08
CA ARG A 31 2.18 -19.42 -1.27
C ARG A 31 1.63 -18.02 -1.50
N TYR A 32 1.42 -17.65 -2.75
CA TYR A 32 0.77 -16.40 -3.11
C TYR A 32 -0.64 -16.77 -3.54
N LEU A 33 -1.63 -16.12 -2.94
CA LEU A 33 -3.03 -16.41 -3.22
C LEU A 33 -3.66 -15.19 -3.89
N MET A 34 -4.45 -15.44 -4.93
CA MET A 34 -5.38 -14.45 -5.44
C MET A 34 -6.48 -14.21 -4.40
N PHE A 35 -7.21 -13.10 -4.51
CA PHE A 35 -8.30 -12.83 -3.58
C PHE A 35 -9.37 -13.94 -3.62
N GLU A 36 -9.66 -14.48 -4.80
CA GLU A 36 -10.58 -15.61 -4.98
C GLU A 36 -10.14 -16.83 -4.15
N ASP A 37 -8.88 -17.27 -4.30
CA ASP A 37 -8.33 -18.40 -3.54
C ASP A 37 -8.33 -18.14 -2.03
N LEU A 38 -8.02 -16.90 -1.63
CA LEU A 38 -8.03 -16.48 -0.24
C LEU A 38 -9.46 -16.53 0.32
N TRP A 39 -10.43 -16.06 -0.45
CA TRP A 39 -11.85 -16.02 -0.08
C TRP A 39 -12.47 -17.41 -0.01
N GLU A 40 -12.15 -18.29 -0.96
CA GLU A 40 -12.58 -19.69 -0.95
C GLU A 40 -12.01 -20.44 0.25
N LYS A 41 -10.71 -20.29 0.54
CA LYS A 41 -10.09 -20.87 1.75
C LYS A 41 -10.64 -20.27 3.04
N ALA A 42 -11.00 -19.00 3.03
CA ALA A 42 -11.55 -18.30 4.18
C ALA A 42 -12.99 -18.74 4.52
N LEU A 43 -13.85 -18.91 3.51
CA LEU A 43 -15.29 -19.15 3.70
C LEU A 43 -15.74 -20.59 3.52
N ARG A 44 -15.08 -21.38 2.67
CA ARG A 44 -15.44 -22.80 2.41
C ARG A 44 -14.24 -23.71 2.65
N PRO A 45 -13.70 -23.75 3.88
CA PRO A 45 -12.62 -24.67 4.17
C PRO A 45 -13.13 -26.12 4.05
N PRO A 46 -12.38 -27.05 3.44
CA PRO A 46 -12.77 -28.45 3.33
C PRO A 46 -12.88 -29.09 4.73
N PRO A 47 -13.90 -29.92 5.00
CA PRO A 47 -14.23 -30.40 6.34
C PRO A 47 -13.10 -31.14 7.05
N ASP A 48 -12.16 -31.77 6.31
CA ASP A 48 -11.24 -32.77 6.85
C ASP A 48 -9.77 -32.33 7.03
N ASP A 49 -9.43 -31.03 6.96
CA ASP A 49 -8.03 -30.59 7.14
C ASP A 49 -7.70 -30.19 8.61
N PRO A 50 -6.94 -31.01 9.37
CA PRO A 50 -6.60 -30.72 10.77
C PRO A 50 -5.55 -29.61 10.95
N ARG A 51 -4.87 -29.16 9.88
CA ARG A 51 -3.90 -28.05 9.94
C ARG A 51 -4.53 -26.68 9.68
N ARG A 52 -5.87 -26.61 9.66
CA ARG A 52 -6.72 -25.40 9.54
C ARG A 52 -6.29 -24.27 10.46
N ARG A 53 -5.63 -23.25 9.90
CA ARG A 53 -5.58 -21.91 10.50
C ARG A 53 -6.56 -21.02 9.75
N ARG A 54 -7.51 -20.41 10.48
CA ARG A 54 -8.36 -19.32 9.96
C ARG A 54 -7.47 -18.27 9.31
N TRP A 55 -7.91 -17.63 8.23
CA TRP A 55 -7.09 -16.65 7.49
C TRP A 55 -6.54 -15.55 8.40
N TRP A 56 -7.33 -15.07 9.38
CA TRP A 56 -6.89 -14.08 10.36
C TRP A 56 -5.92 -14.61 11.43
N LYS A 57 -5.69 -15.92 11.51
CA LYS A 57 -4.66 -16.53 12.38
C LYS A 57 -3.34 -16.77 11.63
N MET A 58 -3.28 -16.49 10.33
CA MET A 58 -2.05 -16.59 9.56
C MET A 58 -1.22 -15.32 9.79
N PRO A 59 -0.04 -15.39 10.43
CA PRO A 59 0.77 -14.21 10.71
C PRO A 59 1.09 -13.42 9.43
N LEU A 60 1.19 -14.12 8.30
CA LEU A 60 1.55 -13.53 7.01
C LEU A 60 0.51 -12.54 6.47
N VAL A 61 -0.77 -12.77 6.79
CA VAL A 61 -1.86 -11.85 6.46
C VAL A 61 -1.72 -10.52 7.21
N TRP A 62 -1.02 -10.50 8.34
CA TRP A 62 -0.81 -9.30 9.14
C TRP A 62 0.57 -8.68 8.96
N ILE A 63 1.62 -9.50 8.80
CA ILE A 63 3.01 -9.04 8.70
C ILE A 63 3.17 -8.08 7.52
N ASP A 64 2.64 -8.43 6.34
CA ASP A 64 2.83 -7.56 5.17
C ASP A 64 2.04 -6.25 5.27
N PRO A 65 0.74 -6.24 5.67
CA PRO A 65 0.05 -4.99 5.91
C PRO A 65 0.65 -4.12 7.01
N VAL A 66 1.06 -4.72 8.14
CA VAL A 66 1.68 -4.00 9.26
C VAL A 66 3.05 -3.44 8.85
N ARG A 67 3.86 -4.22 8.13
CA ARG A 67 5.15 -3.76 7.57
C ARG A 67 4.94 -2.62 6.59
N GLY A 68 3.98 -2.75 5.68
CA GLY A 68 3.61 -1.70 4.74
C GLY A 68 3.17 -0.42 5.45
N PHE A 69 2.29 -0.54 6.45
CA PHE A 69 1.85 0.59 7.25
C PHE A 69 3.00 1.25 8.03
N ALA A 70 3.85 0.45 8.68
CA ALA A 70 5.03 0.95 9.38
C ALA A 70 5.98 1.71 8.44
N THR A 71 6.19 1.17 7.23
CA THR A 71 6.96 1.84 6.16
C THR A 71 6.38 3.22 5.87
N ALA A 72 5.06 3.30 5.62
CA ALA A 72 4.39 4.57 5.35
C ALA A 72 4.48 5.54 6.53
N TYR A 73 4.25 5.05 7.76
CA TYR A 73 4.35 5.83 8.99
C TYR A 73 5.71 6.49 9.15
N TYR A 74 6.78 5.69 9.10
CA TYR A 74 8.13 6.19 9.30
C TYR A 74 8.60 7.08 8.14
N LEU A 75 8.19 6.80 6.90
CA LEU A 75 8.47 7.71 5.78
C LEU A 75 7.78 9.06 5.98
N VAL A 76 6.50 9.12 6.34
CA VAL A 76 5.81 10.40 6.56
C VAL A 76 6.41 11.17 7.74
N GLN A 77 6.81 10.49 8.82
CA GLN A 77 7.49 11.13 9.95
C GLN A 77 8.90 11.62 9.63
N ALA A 78 9.56 11.05 8.61
CA ALA A 78 10.89 11.47 8.19
C ALA A 78 10.92 12.86 7.55
N PHE A 79 9.78 13.28 7.00
CA PHE A 79 9.65 14.51 6.23
C PHE A 79 8.75 15.49 6.99
N PRO A 80 9.28 16.62 7.47
CA PRO A 80 8.51 17.55 8.28
C PRO A 80 7.32 18.10 7.49
N LYS A 81 6.18 18.28 8.17
CA LYS A 81 5.04 18.93 7.56
C LYS A 81 5.42 20.39 7.23
N PRO A 82 5.30 20.80 5.97
CA PRO A 82 5.65 22.16 5.56
C PRO A 82 4.77 23.16 6.32
N PRO A 83 5.32 24.27 6.84
CA PRO A 83 4.51 25.31 7.45
C PRO A 83 3.51 25.86 6.42
N ARG A 84 2.27 26.10 6.87
CA ARG A 84 1.20 26.68 6.02
C ARG A 84 1.71 27.97 5.36
N GLY A 85 1.58 28.07 4.04
CA GLY A 85 2.00 29.26 3.26
C GLY A 85 3.43 29.22 2.70
N SER A 86 4.18 28.13 2.90
CA SER A 86 5.56 28.00 2.42
C SER A 86 5.62 27.49 0.97
N GLY A 87 5.25 28.36 0.02
CA GLY A 87 4.93 28.02 -1.37
C GLY A 87 6.00 27.21 -2.12
N LEU A 88 7.28 27.60 -2.08
CA LEU A 88 8.36 26.93 -2.84
C LEU A 88 9.18 25.92 -2.01
N THR A 89 9.20 26.04 -0.69
CA THR A 89 10.00 25.16 0.18
C THR A 89 9.33 23.81 0.44
N ILE A 90 8.07 23.66 0.04
CA ILE A 90 7.32 22.41 0.13
C ILE A 90 7.73 21.38 -0.92
N TYR A 91 8.19 21.84 -2.10
CA TYR A 91 8.46 20.95 -3.24
C TYR A 91 9.55 19.91 -2.96
N PRO A 92 10.71 20.25 -2.35
CA PRO A 92 11.74 19.24 -2.10
C PRO A 92 11.26 18.16 -1.13
N VAL A 93 10.42 18.51 -0.15
CA VAL A 93 9.87 17.57 0.84
C VAL A 93 8.88 16.61 0.18
N ILE A 94 7.93 17.14 -0.60
CA ILE A 94 6.95 16.32 -1.32
C ILE A 94 7.67 15.42 -2.34
N THR A 95 8.65 15.95 -3.07
CA THR A 95 9.42 15.20 -4.05
C THR A 95 10.22 14.09 -3.38
N ALA A 96 10.90 14.36 -2.26
CA ALA A 96 11.65 13.34 -1.53
C ALA A 96 10.73 12.22 -1.01
N LEU A 97 9.61 12.57 -0.39
CA LEU A 97 8.61 11.60 0.06
C LEU A 97 8.05 10.78 -1.11
N ALA A 98 7.74 11.42 -2.24
CA ALA A 98 7.25 10.74 -3.44
C ALA A 98 8.29 9.76 -3.99
N VAL A 99 9.55 10.19 -4.12
CA VAL A 99 10.64 9.33 -4.60
C VAL A 99 10.88 8.14 -3.66
N SER A 100 10.98 8.37 -2.35
CA SER A 100 11.13 7.27 -1.38
C SER A 100 9.96 6.29 -1.44
N SER A 101 8.74 6.82 -1.56
CA SER A 101 7.52 6.00 -1.68
C SER A 101 7.51 5.18 -2.97
N LEU A 102 7.92 5.78 -4.09
CA LEU A 102 8.04 5.09 -5.38
C LEU A 102 9.08 3.98 -5.33
N ILE A 103 10.22 4.20 -4.68
CA ILE A 103 11.26 3.18 -4.50
C ILE A 103 10.71 2.01 -3.67
N CYS A 104 10.10 2.29 -2.51
CA CYS A 104 9.49 1.25 -1.68
C CYS A 104 8.41 0.48 -2.44
N LEU A 105 7.54 1.18 -3.17
CA LEU A 105 6.48 0.59 -3.96
C LEU A 105 7.04 -0.30 -5.08
N ALA A 106 8.06 0.18 -5.81
CA ALA A 106 8.72 -0.57 -6.86
C ALA A 106 9.35 -1.86 -6.32
N VAL A 107 10.02 -1.81 -5.16
CA VAL A 107 10.61 -3.00 -4.52
C VAL A 107 9.53 -3.97 -4.06
N GLN A 108 8.44 -3.48 -3.46
CA GLN A 108 7.32 -4.33 -3.03
C GLN A 108 6.64 -5.04 -4.21
N MET A 109 6.48 -4.34 -5.34
CA MET A 109 5.89 -4.91 -6.57
C MET A 109 6.86 -5.81 -7.35
N SER A 110 8.18 -5.61 -7.23
CA SER A 110 9.19 -6.38 -7.98
C SER A 110 9.33 -7.83 -7.53
N GLY A 111 8.60 -8.25 -6.49
CA GLY A 111 8.76 -9.56 -5.86
C GLY A 111 8.66 -10.78 -6.78
N ARG A 112 7.97 -10.72 -7.94
CA ARG A 112 7.76 -11.94 -8.76
C ARG A 112 7.30 -11.79 -10.23
N LYS A 113 7.86 -10.85 -10.99
CA LYS A 113 7.56 -10.71 -12.44
C LYS A 113 7.69 -12.03 -13.24
N ASN A 114 8.61 -12.92 -12.84
CA ASN A 114 8.87 -14.18 -13.54
C ASN A 114 7.77 -15.24 -13.41
N MET A 115 6.78 -15.07 -12.54
CA MET A 115 5.66 -16.03 -12.36
C MET A 115 4.31 -15.44 -12.75
N GLY A 116 4.27 -14.27 -13.40
CA GLY A 116 3.01 -13.61 -13.76
C GLY A 116 2.25 -13.03 -12.56
N GLU A 117 2.92 -12.83 -11.42
CA GLU A 117 2.30 -12.39 -10.17
C GLU A 117 2.99 -11.12 -9.65
N THR A 118 2.20 -10.14 -9.22
CA THR A 118 2.66 -8.91 -8.57
C THR A 118 2.07 -8.84 -7.16
N ILE A 119 2.91 -8.59 -6.14
CA ILE A 119 2.42 -8.45 -4.77
C ILE A 119 1.63 -7.14 -4.63
N SER A 120 0.43 -7.23 -4.07
CA SER A 120 -0.42 -6.08 -3.78
C SER A 120 0.13 -5.26 -2.60
N PRO A 121 0.58 -4.00 -2.79
CA PRO A 121 1.18 -3.17 -1.75
C PRO A 121 0.10 -2.49 -0.86
N THR A 122 -0.94 -3.23 -0.49
CA THR A 122 -2.18 -2.69 0.09
C THR A 122 -1.93 -1.99 1.42
N GLY A 123 -1.16 -2.59 2.33
CA GLY A 123 -0.88 -2.00 3.64
C GLY A 123 -0.04 -0.72 3.58
N PHE A 124 0.92 -0.67 2.65
CA PHE A 124 1.71 0.53 2.41
C PHE A 124 0.84 1.67 1.88
N LEU A 125 0.04 1.40 0.84
CA LEU A 125 -0.84 2.40 0.25
C LEU A 125 -1.93 2.86 1.23
N SER A 126 -2.50 1.97 2.03
CA SER A 126 -3.48 2.36 3.05
C SER A 126 -2.87 3.25 4.13
N GLY A 127 -1.63 2.95 4.56
CA GLY A 127 -0.91 3.81 5.49
C GLY A 127 -0.64 5.19 4.90
N MET A 128 -0.15 5.24 3.65
CA MET A 128 0.11 6.49 2.96
C MET A 128 -1.14 7.36 2.83
N LEU A 129 -2.28 6.75 2.47
CA LEU A 129 -3.55 7.48 2.39
C LEU A 129 -3.99 8.04 3.74
N LEU A 130 -3.94 7.26 4.81
CA LEU A 130 -4.32 7.70 6.16
C LEU A 130 -3.42 8.82 6.70
N LEU A 131 -2.13 8.81 6.34
CA LEU A 131 -1.15 9.73 6.92
C LEU A 131 -0.98 11.02 6.11
N ILE A 132 -1.26 10.99 4.81
CA ILE A 132 -1.11 12.15 3.91
C ILE A 132 -2.45 12.87 3.71
N LEU A 133 -3.54 12.13 3.51
CA LEU A 133 -4.85 12.72 3.24
C LEU A 133 -5.64 12.96 4.53
N PRO A 134 -6.53 13.97 4.56
CA PRO A 134 -7.49 14.14 5.64
C PRO A 134 -8.33 12.88 5.85
N TYR A 135 -8.68 12.57 7.11
CA TYR A 135 -9.47 11.39 7.44
C TYR A 135 -10.83 11.33 6.73
N ASN A 136 -11.43 12.49 6.48
CA ASN A 136 -12.69 12.63 5.74
C ASN A 136 -12.57 12.19 4.27
N VAL A 137 -11.35 12.07 3.74
CA VAL A 137 -11.06 11.56 2.39
C VAL A 137 -10.52 10.13 2.48
N SER A 138 -9.52 9.88 3.31
CA SER A 138 -8.84 8.58 3.36
C SER A 138 -9.73 7.45 3.86
N ILE A 139 -10.58 7.68 4.87
CA ILE A 139 -11.46 6.63 5.42
C ILE A 139 -12.49 6.16 4.37
N PRO A 140 -13.27 7.05 3.70
CA PRO A 140 -14.17 6.64 2.62
C PRO A 140 -13.46 5.89 1.49
N VAL A 141 -12.28 6.36 1.06
CA VAL A 141 -11.47 5.70 0.03
C VAL A 141 -11.16 4.26 0.42
N LEU A 142 -10.68 4.04 1.65
CA LEU A 142 -10.32 2.71 2.14
C LEU A 142 -11.53 1.80 2.29
N ILE A 143 -12.66 2.31 2.78
CA ILE A 143 -13.89 1.53 2.94
C ILE A 143 -14.39 1.08 1.56
N VAL A 144 -14.52 2.00 0.59
CA VAL A 144 -15.02 1.66 -0.74
C VAL A 144 -14.05 0.72 -1.45
N ALA A 145 -12.74 0.94 -1.33
CA ALA A 145 -11.73 0.03 -1.87
C ALA A 145 -11.91 -1.39 -1.30
N ALA A 146 -11.98 -1.53 0.03
CA ALA A 146 -12.14 -2.82 0.69
C ALA A 146 -13.45 -3.52 0.29
N CYS A 147 -14.58 -2.79 0.30
CA CYS A 147 -15.86 -3.32 -0.14
C CYS A 147 -15.82 -3.78 -1.61
N THR A 148 -15.14 -3.03 -2.48
CA THR A 148 -15.00 -3.39 -3.90
C THR A 148 -14.14 -4.62 -4.08
N VAL A 149 -13.01 -4.75 -3.37
CA VAL A 149 -12.19 -5.95 -3.39
C VAL A 149 -13.02 -7.17 -2.98
N ILE A 150 -13.85 -7.05 -1.94
CA ILE A 150 -14.70 -8.14 -1.46
C ILE A 150 -15.80 -8.48 -2.48
N ALA A 151 -16.50 -7.47 -3.00
CA ALA A 151 -17.64 -7.65 -3.89
C ALA A 151 -17.24 -8.21 -5.26
N VAL A 152 -16.14 -7.70 -5.83
CA VAL A 152 -15.65 -8.06 -7.17
C VAL A 152 -14.57 -9.14 -7.13
N ARG A 153 -14.10 -9.50 -5.93
CA ARG A 153 -13.03 -10.47 -5.71
C ARG A 153 -11.71 -10.14 -6.42
N SER A 154 -11.41 -8.85 -6.59
CA SER A 154 -10.26 -8.37 -7.34
C SER A 154 -9.57 -7.19 -6.66
N TYR A 155 -8.27 -7.33 -6.40
CA TYR A 155 -7.44 -6.24 -5.87
C TYR A 155 -7.36 -5.07 -6.86
N ALA A 156 -7.23 -5.36 -8.16
CA ALA A 156 -7.20 -4.33 -9.19
C ALA A 156 -8.51 -3.49 -9.19
N ALA A 157 -9.67 -4.14 -9.07
CA ALA A 157 -10.95 -3.43 -8.95
C ALA A 157 -10.98 -2.51 -7.71
N GLY A 158 -10.44 -3.00 -6.58
CA GLY A 158 -10.26 -2.21 -5.36
C GLY A 158 -9.42 -0.96 -5.57
N TYR A 159 -8.29 -1.06 -6.27
CA TYR A 159 -7.42 0.08 -6.57
C TYR A 159 -8.06 1.07 -7.54
N VAL A 160 -8.82 0.60 -8.54
CA VAL A 160 -9.57 1.48 -9.45
C VAL A 160 -10.62 2.27 -8.67
N ALA A 161 -11.40 1.59 -7.83
CA ALA A 161 -12.38 2.25 -6.97
C ALA A 161 -11.72 3.22 -5.99
N ALA A 162 -10.59 2.84 -5.38
CA ALA A 162 -9.81 3.72 -4.51
C ALA A 162 -9.37 5.00 -5.24
N ALA A 163 -8.84 4.87 -6.47
CA ALA A 163 -8.39 6.02 -7.26
C ALA A 163 -9.56 6.97 -7.59
N LEU A 164 -10.70 6.43 -8.00
CA LEU A 164 -11.91 7.21 -8.33
C LEU A 164 -12.45 7.94 -7.11
N VAL A 165 -12.64 7.23 -5.99
CA VAL A 165 -13.14 7.83 -4.74
C VAL A 165 -12.15 8.86 -4.21
N CYS A 166 -10.84 8.58 -4.31
CA CYS A 166 -9.80 9.51 -3.89
C CYS A 166 -9.85 10.80 -4.73
N LEU A 167 -10.05 10.70 -6.04
CA LEU A 167 -10.21 11.86 -6.90
C LEU A 167 -11.48 12.66 -6.54
N ILE A 168 -12.62 12.00 -6.36
CA ILE A 168 -13.90 12.67 -6.06
C ILE A 168 -13.84 13.36 -4.69
N PHE A 169 -13.55 12.62 -3.62
CA PHE A 169 -13.51 13.18 -2.26
C PHE A 169 -12.32 14.12 -2.08
N GLY A 170 -11.17 13.78 -2.66
CA GLY A 170 -10.00 14.65 -2.64
C GLY A 170 -10.29 16.00 -3.29
N PHE A 171 -10.92 16.01 -4.47
CA PHE A 171 -11.29 17.25 -5.13
C PHE A 171 -12.32 18.06 -4.33
N LEU A 172 -13.35 17.40 -3.77
CA LEU A 172 -14.39 18.07 -2.98
C LEU A 172 -13.85 18.72 -1.70
N TYR A 173 -12.92 18.07 -0.99
CA TYR A 173 -12.42 18.55 0.30
C TYR A 173 -11.12 19.35 0.22
N MET A 174 -10.31 19.13 -0.82
CA MET A 174 -8.97 19.73 -0.94
C MET A 174 -8.78 20.57 -2.20
N GLY A 175 -9.73 20.54 -3.14
CA GLY A 175 -9.58 21.16 -4.46
C GLY A 175 -8.46 20.53 -5.29
N VAL A 176 -7.90 21.30 -6.22
CA VAL A 176 -6.71 20.89 -6.98
C VAL A 176 -5.46 21.13 -6.13
N SER A 177 -4.96 20.06 -5.50
CA SER A 177 -3.79 20.12 -4.61
C SER A 177 -2.75 19.07 -5.00
N LEU A 178 -1.46 19.43 -4.91
CA LEU A 178 -0.34 18.48 -5.07
C LEU A 178 -0.40 17.34 -4.05
N SER A 179 -0.96 17.59 -2.86
CA SER A 179 -1.19 16.57 -1.84
C SER A 179 -2.21 15.53 -2.25
N LEU A 180 -3.02 15.79 -3.28
CA LEU A 180 -3.94 14.81 -3.88
C LEU A 180 -3.27 14.04 -5.03
N ILE A 181 -2.48 14.73 -5.86
CA ILE A 181 -1.81 14.13 -7.02
C ILE A 181 -0.85 13.01 -6.61
N THR A 182 -0.04 13.23 -5.58
CA THR A 182 0.95 12.25 -5.11
C THR A 182 0.30 10.92 -4.67
N PRO A 183 -0.65 10.87 -3.72
CA PRO A 183 -1.29 9.61 -3.32
C PRO A 183 -2.11 8.99 -4.46
N MET A 184 -2.73 9.79 -5.33
CA MET A 184 -3.44 9.27 -6.50
C MET A 184 -2.48 8.55 -7.47
N GLY A 185 -1.33 9.15 -7.76
CA GLY A 185 -0.28 8.51 -8.57
C GLY A 185 0.22 7.20 -7.95
N LEU A 186 0.40 7.17 -6.62
CA LEU A 186 0.80 5.96 -5.90
C LEU A 186 -0.28 4.85 -5.94
N ILE A 187 -1.58 5.20 -5.91
CA ILE A 187 -2.67 4.22 -6.05
C ILE A 187 -2.72 3.64 -7.47
N ILE A 188 -2.45 4.46 -8.49
CA ILE A 188 -2.54 4.05 -9.90
C ILE A 188 -1.32 3.22 -10.32
N LEU A 189 -0.15 3.42 -9.70
CA LEU A 189 1.08 2.77 -10.13
C LEU A 189 1.01 1.23 -10.10
N PRO A 190 0.43 0.56 -9.08
CA PRO A 190 0.20 -0.88 -9.11
C PRO A 190 -0.66 -1.32 -10.29
N LEU A 191 -1.74 -0.59 -10.61
CA LEU A 191 -2.61 -0.89 -11.75
C LEU A 191 -1.83 -0.82 -13.07
N PHE A 192 -1.04 0.24 -13.24
CA PHE A 192 -0.23 0.41 -14.43
C PHE A 192 0.85 -0.68 -14.54
N ASN A 193 1.51 -1.03 -13.43
CA ASN A 193 2.51 -2.09 -13.42
C ASN A 193 1.90 -3.46 -13.72
N ASP A 194 0.71 -3.74 -13.19
CA ASP A 194 -0.03 -4.99 -13.43
C ASP A 194 -0.43 -5.10 -14.90
N TRP A 195 -1.02 -4.04 -15.47
CA TRP A 195 -1.38 -3.94 -16.88
C TRP A 195 -0.16 -4.09 -17.80
N LYS A 196 0.93 -3.34 -17.53
CA LYS A 196 2.15 -3.38 -18.34
C LYS A 196 2.84 -4.75 -18.29
N SER A 197 2.83 -5.40 -17.13
CA SER A 197 3.55 -6.66 -16.92
C SER A 197 2.69 -7.88 -17.26
N GLY A 198 1.39 -7.70 -17.53
CA GLY A 198 0.44 -8.79 -17.73
C GLY A 198 0.31 -9.70 -16.51
N THR A 199 0.57 -9.16 -15.31
CA THR A 199 0.56 -9.94 -14.06
C THR A 199 -0.83 -9.97 -13.45
N ARG A 200 -0.97 -10.72 -12.34
CA ARG A 200 -2.11 -10.61 -11.44
C ARG A 200 -1.65 -10.19 -10.05
N MET A 201 -2.46 -9.35 -9.41
CA MET A 201 -2.21 -8.92 -8.03
C MET A 201 -2.53 -10.03 -7.01
N VAL A 202 -1.55 -10.35 -6.17
CA VAL A 202 -1.64 -11.42 -5.16
C VAL A 202 -1.21 -10.94 -3.79
N VAL A 203 -1.63 -11.67 -2.74
CA VAL A 203 -1.15 -11.46 -1.37
C VAL A 203 -0.40 -12.72 -0.91
N PRO A 204 0.77 -12.57 -0.28
CA PRO A 204 1.49 -13.72 0.24
C PRO A 204 0.73 -14.33 1.42
N VAL A 205 0.74 -15.66 1.53
CA VAL A 205 0.13 -16.44 2.61
C VAL A 205 1.04 -17.60 3.00
N ARG A 206 1.16 -17.88 4.29
CA ARG A 206 1.94 -19.03 4.80
C ARG A 206 1.09 -20.30 4.74
N CYS A 207 1.66 -21.39 4.22
CA CYS A 207 1.06 -22.72 4.31
C CYS A 207 1.52 -23.47 5.56
#